data_AF-A0A6G9FEH0-F1
#
_entry.id   AF-A0A6G9FEH0-F1
#
_cell.length_a   1.000
_cell.length_b   1.000
_cell.length_c   1.000
_cell.angle_alpha   90.00
_cell.angle_beta   90.00
_cell.angle_gamma   90.00
#
_symmetry.space_group_name_H-M   'P 1'
#
loop_
_entity.id
_entity.type
_entity.pdbx_description
1 polymer ?
#
loop_
_entity_poly.entity_id
_entity_poly.type
_entity_poly.pdbx_seq_one_letter_code
_entity_poly.pdbx_strand_id
1 'polypeptide(L)'
;MAEQTARPDIPAGEAYATAAPSTALAARTEGPTPGRGDGAGPRPRSAPGETSPAPKEPKPDSAVVRDALGVGTAVGLSGFAFGVTAAGSGLTLLQTCALSLLVFTGASQFALVGAIAAGGNPLAAAAGAFFLGVRNAFYGLRLSQLLALPRFVRPLAAHWVIDETTAVALAQPTRRSARLGFTVTGLTLYVLWNLTTLLGALGAEAIGDTEAWGIDAAGPAVFLALLAPMLRTATERAVAGLAVLLGLGFLPVLPAGVPVLVAALAAPAVLWLKGRAIGDGASGGGSTRDGARGGGSTRDGAGRTKKEQRKERER
;
A
#
# COMPACT_ATOMS: atom_id res chain seq x y z
N MET A 1 47.05 -17.34 69.13
CA MET A 1 46.87 -18.34 68.06
C MET A 1 45.80 -17.76 67.13
N ALA A 2 46.10 -17.13 65.99
CA ALA A 2 47.10 -17.40 64.93
C ALA A 2 46.80 -18.70 64.15
N GLU A 3 46.88 -18.78 62.81
CA GLU A 3 47.27 -17.81 61.74
C GLU A 3 46.32 -17.98 60.50
N GLN A 4 45.95 -17.03 59.61
CA GLN A 4 46.25 -15.59 59.37
C GLN A 4 47.15 -15.20 58.16
N THR A 5 47.13 -15.94 57.03
CA THR A 5 47.80 -15.62 55.74
C THR A 5 46.84 -15.82 54.54
N ALA A 6 46.90 -15.10 53.40
CA ALA A 6 47.62 -13.86 53.02
C ALA A 6 46.89 -13.10 51.87
N ARG A 7 47.33 -11.85 51.60
CA ARG A 7 46.97 -10.93 50.48
C ARG A 7 48.27 -10.18 50.07
N PRO A 8 48.38 -9.32 49.01
CA PRO A 8 47.38 -8.44 48.38
C PRO A 8 46.95 -8.90 46.95
N ASP A 9 47.07 -8.26 45.77
CA ASP A 9 47.62 -6.94 45.33
C ASP A 9 47.06 -6.46 43.96
N ILE A 10 47.38 -5.22 43.56
CA ILE A 10 46.82 -4.50 42.38
C ILE A 10 47.87 -3.58 41.73
N PRO A 11 47.98 -3.53 40.38
CA PRO A 11 47.81 -2.26 39.65
C PRO A 11 46.81 -2.43 38.47
N ALA A 12 46.02 -1.45 38.00
CA ALA A 12 46.13 0.02 37.90
C ALA A 12 46.96 0.53 36.69
N GLY A 13 46.27 1.21 35.76
CA GLY A 13 46.75 1.76 34.49
C GLY A 13 45.57 1.77 33.49
N GLU A 14 45.16 2.84 32.82
CA GLU A 14 45.91 3.74 31.90
C GLU A 14 46.43 3.01 30.64
N ALA A 15 46.26 3.51 29.40
CA ALA A 15 45.55 4.71 28.91
C ALA A 15 45.28 4.58 27.38
N TYR A 16 44.74 5.66 26.79
CA TYR A 16 44.92 6.20 25.42
C TYR A 16 45.73 5.39 24.36
N ALA A 17 45.47 5.46 23.04
CA ALA A 17 44.36 6.04 22.25
C ALA A 17 44.59 5.76 20.72
N THR A 18 43.62 6.16 19.88
CA THR A 18 43.77 6.69 18.49
C THR A 18 44.52 5.93 17.37
N ALA A 19 43.85 5.92 16.21
CA ALA A 19 44.40 6.17 14.86
C ALA A 19 45.26 5.08 14.15
N ALA A 20 45.30 5.01 12.80
CA ALA A 20 44.33 5.40 11.76
C ALA A 20 44.56 4.55 10.46
N PRO A 21 44.53 5.01 9.17
CA PRO A 21 44.20 4.10 8.06
C PRO A 21 45.41 3.65 7.21
N SER A 22 45.25 2.52 6.51
CA SER A 22 46.24 2.02 5.55
C SER A 22 46.05 2.66 4.16
N THR A 23 46.69 3.81 3.93
CA THR A 23 46.98 4.30 2.56
C THR A 23 48.37 3.86 2.12
N ALA A 24 48.47 3.15 0.99
CA ALA A 24 49.73 2.81 0.33
C ALA A 24 49.77 3.42 -1.08
N LEU A 25 50.87 4.09 -1.44
CA LEU A 25 51.04 4.82 -2.69
C LEU A 25 52.46 4.60 -3.26
N ALA A 26 52.58 3.74 -4.27
CA ALA A 26 53.75 3.56 -5.15
C ALA A 26 53.34 2.59 -6.29
N ALA A 27 53.86 2.65 -7.52
CA ALA A 27 54.84 3.56 -8.12
C ALA A 27 54.49 3.84 -9.61
N ARG A 28 55.21 4.79 -10.24
CA ARG A 28 55.23 4.99 -11.70
C ARG A 28 56.11 3.95 -12.40
N THR A 29 55.73 3.55 -13.61
CA THR A 29 56.63 3.14 -14.71
C THR A 29 56.08 3.68 -16.02
N GLU A 30 56.94 4.13 -16.95
CA GLU A 30 56.54 4.80 -18.20
C GLU A 30 56.98 4.03 -19.46
N GLY A 31 56.16 4.09 -20.51
CA GLY A 31 56.50 3.77 -21.90
C GLY A 31 56.44 2.29 -22.32
N PRO A 32 56.58 1.99 -23.63
CA PRO A 32 56.73 2.91 -24.77
C PRO A 32 55.56 2.88 -25.78
N THR A 33 55.47 3.90 -26.63
CA THR A 33 54.50 3.99 -27.74
C THR A 33 55.07 3.39 -29.03
N PRO A 34 54.27 2.63 -29.80
CA PRO A 34 54.46 2.57 -31.25
C PRO A 34 53.14 2.62 -32.05
N GLY A 35 53.24 2.90 -33.36
CA GLY A 35 52.23 2.50 -34.35
C GLY A 35 51.16 3.54 -34.73
N ARG A 36 51.47 4.38 -35.71
CA ARG A 36 50.45 5.08 -36.52
C ARG A 36 49.88 4.10 -37.55
N GLY A 37 48.56 3.97 -37.63
CA GLY A 37 47.88 3.15 -38.64
C GLY A 37 46.47 3.67 -38.90
N ASP A 38 46.21 4.06 -40.14
CA ASP A 38 44.94 4.68 -40.55
C ASP A 38 43.86 3.62 -40.82
N GLY A 39 42.62 3.85 -40.37
CA GLY A 39 41.54 2.85 -40.39
C GLY A 39 40.17 3.42 -40.03
N ALA A 40 39.62 4.29 -40.87
CA ALA A 40 38.36 4.98 -40.60
C ALA A 40 37.12 4.10 -40.85
N GLY A 41 36.63 3.42 -39.80
CA GLY A 41 35.30 2.79 -39.77
C GLY A 41 34.28 3.67 -39.02
N PRO A 42 33.11 4.01 -39.59
CA PRO A 42 32.11 4.82 -38.91
C PRO A 42 31.43 4.00 -37.79
N ARG A 43 31.76 4.30 -36.54
CA ARG A 43 31.07 3.73 -35.37
C ARG A 43 29.59 4.16 -35.41
N PRO A 44 28.61 3.25 -35.20
CA PRO A 44 27.21 3.65 -35.09
C PRO A 44 27.06 4.64 -33.92
N ARG A 45 26.38 5.76 -34.18
CA ARG A 45 26.16 6.79 -33.14
C ARG A 45 25.16 6.24 -32.12
N SER A 46 25.63 5.91 -30.92
CA SER A 46 24.78 5.70 -29.75
C SER A 46 23.87 6.92 -29.56
N ALA A 47 22.55 6.71 -29.56
CA ALA A 47 21.59 7.80 -29.48
C ALA A 47 21.74 8.59 -28.16
N PRO A 48 21.85 9.92 -28.19
CA PRO A 48 21.90 10.71 -26.96
C PRO A 48 20.52 10.73 -26.27
N GLY A 49 20.46 10.26 -25.03
CA GLY A 49 19.39 10.64 -24.11
C GLY A 49 18.14 9.75 -24.03
N GLU A 50 18.30 8.42 -23.94
CA GLU A 50 17.40 7.70 -23.03
C GLU A 50 17.73 8.12 -21.60
N THR A 51 16.99 9.12 -21.09
CA THR A 51 17.11 9.60 -19.72
C THR A 51 16.55 8.56 -18.75
N SER A 52 17.41 7.61 -18.37
CA SER A 52 17.17 6.71 -17.24
C SER A 52 16.64 7.53 -16.06
N PRO A 53 15.46 7.19 -15.50
CA PRO A 53 14.70 8.09 -14.64
C PRO A 53 15.55 8.46 -13.42
N ALA A 54 15.77 9.77 -13.25
CA ALA A 54 16.64 10.30 -12.22
C ALA A 54 16.29 9.71 -10.84
N PRO A 55 17.28 9.29 -10.03
CA PRO A 55 17.00 8.69 -8.72
C PRO A 55 16.12 9.62 -7.89
N LYS A 56 14.91 9.16 -7.56
CA LYS A 56 13.96 9.94 -6.75
C LYS A 56 14.64 10.35 -5.45
N GLU A 57 14.70 11.65 -5.20
CA GLU A 57 15.38 12.19 -4.02
C GLU A 57 14.86 11.52 -2.74
N PRO A 58 15.74 11.22 -1.77
CA PRO A 58 15.35 10.50 -0.57
C PRO A 58 14.39 11.34 0.27
N LYS A 59 13.09 11.00 0.20
CA LYS A 59 12.02 11.64 0.96
C LYS A 59 12.40 11.75 2.45
N PRO A 60 12.37 12.94 3.06
CA PRO A 60 12.86 13.14 4.42
C PRO A 60 12.04 12.36 5.44
N ASP A 61 12.72 11.78 6.43
CA ASP A 61 12.11 10.90 7.45
C ASP A 61 10.88 11.52 8.13
N SER A 62 10.86 12.84 8.35
CA SER A 62 9.70 13.56 8.92
C SER A 62 8.44 13.49 8.04
N ALA A 63 8.58 13.53 6.72
CA ALA A 63 7.48 13.36 5.79
C ALA A 63 7.03 11.89 5.71
N VAL A 64 7.95 10.94 5.90
CA VAL A 64 7.61 9.51 6.03
C VAL A 64 6.79 9.27 7.29
N VAL A 65 7.23 9.82 8.44
CA VAL A 65 6.52 9.74 9.73
C VAL A 65 5.14 10.38 9.63
N ARG A 66 5.02 11.61 9.10
CA ARG A 66 3.73 12.31 9.00
C ARG A 66 2.72 11.53 8.15
N ASP A 67 3.14 11.02 7.00
CA ASP A 67 2.24 10.29 6.10
C ASP A 67 1.87 8.92 6.71
N ALA A 68 2.82 8.25 7.39
CA ALA A 68 2.60 7.01 8.13
C ALA A 68 1.64 7.16 9.33
N LEU A 69 1.76 8.27 10.07
CA LEU A 69 0.83 8.67 11.14
C LEU A 69 -0.56 8.98 10.57
N GLY A 70 -0.65 9.66 9.43
CA GLY A 70 -1.92 9.99 8.78
C GLY A 70 -2.72 8.73 8.40
N VAL A 71 -2.07 7.75 7.77
CA VAL A 71 -2.66 6.45 7.45
C VAL A 71 -3.02 5.68 8.72
N GLY A 72 -2.08 5.57 9.67
CA GLY A 72 -2.30 4.84 10.93
C GLY A 72 -3.43 5.44 11.79
N THR A 73 -3.61 6.76 11.75
CA THR A 73 -4.72 7.43 12.46
C THR A 73 -6.05 7.23 11.73
N ALA A 74 -6.10 7.46 10.42
CA ALA A 74 -7.33 7.35 9.66
C ALA A 74 -7.92 5.92 9.70
N VAL A 75 -7.07 4.89 9.61
CA VAL A 75 -7.50 3.49 9.69
C VAL A 75 -7.60 3.02 11.15
N GLY A 76 -6.74 3.48 12.05
CA GLY A 76 -6.86 3.20 13.48
C GLY A 76 -8.16 3.71 14.11
N LEU A 77 -8.75 4.78 13.57
CA LEU A 77 -10.07 5.26 14.01
C LEU A 77 -11.24 4.38 13.55
N SER A 78 -11.13 3.64 12.44
CA SER A 78 -12.22 2.76 11.96
C SER A 78 -12.39 1.48 12.79
N GLY A 79 -11.44 1.17 13.68
CA GLY A 79 -11.62 0.19 14.74
C GLY A 79 -12.83 0.47 15.65
N PHE A 80 -13.29 1.72 15.75
CA PHE A 80 -14.55 2.06 16.44
C PHE A 80 -15.75 1.33 15.82
N ALA A 81 -15.87 1.37 14.47
CA ALA A 81 -16.94 0.67 13.77
C ALA A 81 -16.82 -0.85 13.94
N PHE A 82 -15.59 -1.40 14.04
CA PHE A 82 -15.39 -2.80 14.36
C PHE A 82 -15.90 -3.14 15.76
N GLY A 83 -15.57 -2.34 16.78
CA GLY A 83 -16.06 -2.51 18.15
C GLY A 83 -17.58 -2.48 18.26
N VAL A 84 -18.22 -1.47 17.65
CA VAL A 84 -19.70 -1.36 17.62
C VAL A 84 -20.32 -2.54 16.88
N THR A 85 -19.79 -2.92 15.71
CA THR A 85 -20.34 -4.04 14.91
C THR A 85 -20.21 -5.37 15.65
N ALA A 86 -19.08 -5.63 16.33
CA ALA A 86 -18.85 -6.87 17.07
C ALA A 86 -19.76 -6.98 18.29
N ALA A 87 -19.91 -5.91 19.08
CA ALA A 87 -20.84 -5.88 20.20
C ALA A 87 -22.31 -6.07 19.75
N GLY A 88 -22.74 -5.36 18.70
CA GLY A 88 -24.07 -5.54 18.10
C GLY A 88 -24.29 -6.93 17.49
N SER A 89 -23.22 -7.64 17.11
CA SER A 89 -23.26 -9.04 16.67
C SER A 89 -23.27 -10.05 17.82
N GLY A 90 -23.46 -9.61 19.07
CA GLY A 90 -23.50 -10.47 20.26
C GLY A 90 -22.15 -10.97 20.77
N LEU A 91 -21.02 -10.45 20.27
CA LEU A 91 -19.71 -10.76 20.85
C LEU A 91 -19.51 -9.95 22.14
N THR A 92 -19.21 -10.64 23.24
CA THR A 92 -18.85 -9.99 24.51
C THR A 92 -17.65 -9.04 24.33
N LEU A 93 -17.54 -8.03 25.19
CA LEU A 93 -16.42 -7.08 25.22
C LEU A 93 -15.05 -7.79 25.16
N LEU A 94 -14.88 -8.85 25.94
CA LEU A 94 -13.64 -9.64 25.99
C LEU A 94 -13.37 -10.38 24.67
N GLN A 95 -14.38 -10.99 24.05
CA GLN A 95 -14.23 -11.64 22.74
C GLN A 95 -13.88 -10.60 21.66
N THR A 96 -14.54 -9.44 21.65
CA THR A 96 -14.31 -8.34 20.71
C THR A 96 -12.89 -7.80 20.83
N CYS A 97 -12.41 -7.51 22.05
CA CYS A 97 -11.04 -7.05 22.28
C CYS A 97 -10.00 -8.14 21.97
N ALA A 98 -10.22 -9.40 22.37
CA ALA A 98 -9.30 -10.50 22.05
C ALA A 98 -9.20 -10.74 20.53
N LEU A 99 -10.32 -10.68 19.80
CA LEU A 99 -10.33 -10.80 18.35
C LEU A 99 -9.55 -9.65 17.68
N SER A 100 -9.67 -8.42 18.18
CA SER A 100 -8.92 -7.27 17.67
C SER A 100 -7.41 -7.35 17.95
N LEU A 101 -7.02 -7.77 19.16
CA LEU A 101 -5.62 -7.92 19.55
C LEU A 101 -4.91 -9.08 18.84
N LEU A 102 -5.60 -10.20 18.59
CA LEU A 102 -4.98 -11.44 18.10
C LEU A 102 -5.04 -11.59 16.58
N VAL A 103 -6.14 -11.20 15.93
CA VAL A 103 -6.27 -11.33 14.46
C VAL A 103 -5.69 -10.11 13.75
N PHE A 104 -5.90 -8.90 14.30
CA PHE A 104 -5.37 -7.62 13.82
C PHE A 104 -5.30 -7.47 12.28
N THR A 105 -6.43 -7.72 11.61
CA THR A 105 -6.59 -7.40 10.19
C THR A 105 -8.07 -7.16 9.90
N GLY A 106 -8.42 -5.89 9.75
CA GLY A 106 -9.81 -5.43 9.80
C GLY A 106 -10.74 -6.13 8.81
N ALA A 107 -10.28 -6.41 7.58
CA ALA A 107 -11.08 -7.10 6.57
C ALA A 107 -11.52 -8.51 7.02
N SER A 108 -10.62 -9.32 7.57
CA SER A 108 -10.97 -10.65 8.09
C SER A 108 -11.80 -10.58 9.37
N GLN A 109 -11.58 -9.57 10.21
CA GLN A 109 -12.36 -9.35 11.43
C GLN A 109 -13.82 -8.99 11.12
N PHE A 110 -14.06 -8.04 10.21
CA PHE A 110 -15.42 -7.73 9.72
C PHE A 110 -16.05 -8.91 9.00
N ALA A 111 -15.28 -9.68 8.21
CA ALA A 111 -15.76 -10.90 7.54
C ALA A 111 -16.22 -11.98 8.54
N LEU A 112 -15.46 -12.20 9.61
CA LEU A 112 -15.79 -13.15 10.67
C LEU A 112 -17.04 -12.73 11.43
N VAL A 113 -17.06 -11.49 11.92
CA VAL A 113 -18.17 -10.95 12.72
C VAL A 113 -19.46 -10.89 11.90
N GLY A 114 -19.43 -10.35 10.67
CA GLY A 114 -20.62 -10.29 9.80
C GLY A 114 -21.15 -11.67 9.39
N ALA A 115 -20.27 -12.66 9.22
CA ALA A 115 -20.70 -14.04 8.94
C ALA A 115 -21.28 -14.75 10.17
N ILE A 116 -20.85 -14.42 11.39
CA ILE A 116 -21.47 -14.89 12.65
C ILE A 116 -22.83 -14.22 12.88
N ALA A 117 -22.91 -12.89 12.69
CA ALA A 117 -24.14 -12.11 12.82
C ALA A 117 -25.26 -12.62 11.88
N ALA A 118 -24.90 -13.03 10.66
CA ALA A 118 -25.82 -13.66 9.70
C ALA A 118 -26.24 -15.10 10.06
N GLY A 119 -26.11 -15.53 11.32
CA GLY A 119 -26.43 -16.89 11.79
C GLY A 119 -25.47 -17.98 11.27
N GLY A 120 -24.31 -17.59 10.74
CA GLY A 120 -23.37 -18.50 10.10
C GLY A 120 -22.55 -19.35 11.07
N ASN A 121 -22.17 -20.55 10.63
CA ASN A 121 -21.31 -21.44 11.42
C ASN A 121 -19.95 -20.75 11.73
N PRO A 122 -19.56 -20.60 13.02
CA PRO A 122 -18.35 -19.86 13.39
C PRO A 122 -17.05 -20.44 12.81
N LEU A 123 -16.96 -21.75 12.57
CA LEU A 123 -15.79 -22.38 11.96
C LEU A 123 -15.70 -22.08 10.46
N ALA A 124 -16.84 -22.05 9.75
CA ALA A 124 -16.89 -21.65 8.35
C ALA A 124 -16.59 -20.14 8.18
N ALA A 125 -17.14 -19.30 9.07
CA ALA A 125 -16.82 -17.89 9.16
C ALA A 125 -15.31 -17.64 9.43
N ALA A 126 -14.72 -18.39 10.37
CA ALA A 126 -13.28 -18.32 10.67
C ALA A 126 -12.42 -18.80 9.49
N ALA A 127 -12.83 -19.84 8.77
CA ALA A 127 -12.14 -20.28 7.55
C ALA A 127 -12.21 -19.22 6.44
N GLY A 128 -13.38 -18.60 6.21
CA GLY A 128 -13.54 -17.49 5.26
C GLY A 128 -12.67 -16.28 5.61
N ALA A 129 -12.67 -15.88 6.89
CA ALA A 129 -11.82 -14.83 7.42
C ALA A 129 -10.32 -15.14 7.27
N PHE A 130 -9.91 -16.39 7.53
CA PHE A 130 -8.54 -16.86 7.31
C PHE A 130 -8.14 -16.78 5.83
N PHE A 131 -8.97 -17.30 4.91
CA PHE A 131 -8.70 -17.24 3.47
C PHE A 131 -8.61 -15.80 2.96
N LEU A 132 -9.44 -14.87 3.46
CA LEU A 132 -9.35 -13.45 3.15
C LEU A 132 -8.03 -12.82 3.65
N GLY A 133 -7.51 -13.31 4.78
CA GLY A 133 -6.25 -12.89 5.40
C GLY A 133 -4.98 -13.46 4.74
N VAL A 134 -5.09 -14.48 3.86
CA VAL A 134 -3.93 -15.09 3.18
C VAL A 134 -3.11 -14.08 2.38
N ARG A 135 -3.71 -12.96 1.93
CA ARG A 135 -2.97 -11.85 1.28
C ARG A 135 -1.84 -11.29 2.14
N ASN A 136 -2.02 -11.26 3.47
CA ASN A 136 -1.02 -10.78 4.42
C ASN A 136 0.24 -11.67 4.43
N ALA A 137 0.10 -12.98 4.18
CA ALA A 137 1.24 -13.87 4.06
C ALA A 137 2.09 -13.55 2.80
N PHE A 138 1.44 -13.27 1.66
CA PHE A 138 2.14 -12.84 0.45
C PHE A 138 2.84 -11.48 0.61
N TYR A 139 2.20 -10.52 1.30
CA TYR A 139 2.84 -9.26 1.69
C TYR A 139 4.04 -9.50 2.61
N GLY A 140 3.92 -10.45 3.56
CA GLY A 140 5.00 -10.84 4.47
C GLY A 140 6.22 -11.39 3.75
N LEU A 141 6.06 -12.19 2.70
CA LEU A 141 7.16 -12.65 1.84
C LEU A 141 7.91 -11.45 1.23
N ARG A 142 7.19 -10.47 0.67
CA ARG A 142 7.80 -9.28 0.05
C ARG A 142 8.47 -8.36 1.07
N LEU A 143 7.80 -8.11 2.20
CA LEU A 143 8.31 -7.27 3.30
C LEU A 143 9.54 -7.89 3.98
N SER A 144 9.63 -9.22 4.07
CA SER A 144 10.78 -9.90 4.67
C SER A 144 12.11 -9.53 4.00
N GLN A 145 12.10 -9.38 2.67
CA GLN A 145 13.26 -8.97 1.86
C GLN A 145 13.52 -7.46 1.89
N LEU A 146 12.45 -6.65 1.89
CA LEU A 146 12.56 -5.18 1.91
C LEU A 146 13.05 -4.67 3.27
N LEU A 147 12.39 -5.11 4.34
CA LEU A 147 12.70 -4.68 5.71
C LEU A 147 13.93 -5.42 6.26
N ALA A 148 14.21 -6.65 5.82
CA ALA A 148 15.39 -7.44 6.20
C ALA A 148 15.64 -7.44 7.73
N LEU A 149 14.60 -7.76 8.51
CA LEU A 149 14.62 -7.60 9.97
C LEU A 149 15.36 -8.74 10.71
N PRO A 150 15.95 -8.45 11.90
CA PRO A 150 16.51 -9.45 12.81
C PRO A 150 15.51 -10.56 13.13
N ARG A 151 15.98 -11.81 13.29
CA ARG A 151 15.08 -12.97 13.44
C ARG A 151 14.09 -12.84 14.61
N PHE A 152 14.50 -12.24 15.73
CA PHE A 152 13.69 -12.12 16.94
C PHE A 152 12.49 -11.16 16.81
N VAL A 153 12.56 -10.11 15.97
CA VAL A 153 11.41 -9.21 15.75
C VAL A 153 10.46 -9.70 14.64
N ARG A 154 10.81 -10.78 13.92
CA ARG A 154 9.99 -11.25 12.79
C ARG A 154 8.58 -11.69 13.17
N PRO A 155 8.30 -12.34 14.31
CA PRO A 155 6.93 -12.69 14.69
C PRO A 155 6.06 -11.44 14.93
N LEU A 156 6.57 -10.46 15.67
CA LEU A 156 5.88 -9.19 15.92
C LEU A 156 5.67 -8.40 14.61
N ALA A 157 6.69 -8.33 13.76
CA ALA A 157 6.58 -7.68 12.46
C ALA A 157 5.58 -8.41 11.54
N ALA A 158 5.53 -9.74 11.57
CA ALA A 158 4.58 -10.53 10.78
C ALA A 158 3.13 -10.30 11.21
N HIS A 159 2.87 -10.17 12.51
CA HIS A 159 1.56 -9.81 13.06
C HIS A 159 1.10 -8.41 12.59
N TRP A 160 2.03 -7.46 12.38
CA TRP A 160 1.72 -6.14 11.81
C TRP A 160 1.70 -6.08 10.27
N VAL A 161 1.75 -7.22 9.56
CA VAL A 161 1.61 -7.22 8.09
C VAL A 161 0.13 -7.18 7.69
N ILE A 162 -0.30 -6.00 7.24
CA ILE A 162 -1.63 -5.72 6.67
C ILE A 162 -1.47 -4.80 5.46
N ASP A 163 -2.56 -4.53 4.73
CA ASP A 163 -2.54 -3.74 3.50
C ASP A 163 -1.91 -2.34 3.69
N GLU A 164 -2.24 -1.67 4.80
CA GLU A 164 -1.79 -0.31 5.13
C GLU A 164 -0.29 -0.24 5.42
N THR A 165 0.20 -1.11 6.30
CA THR A 165 1.63 -1.17 6.67
C THR A 165 2.47 -1.61 5.47
N THR A 166 1.93 -2.49 4.63
CA THR A 166 2.53 -2.91 3.37
C THR A 166 2.59 -1.76 2.36
N ALA A 167 1.48 -1.06 2.12
CA ALA A 167 1.41 0.04 1.17
C ALA A 167 2.33 1.21 1.56
N VAL A 168 2.30 1.62 2.84
CA VAL A 168 3.17 2.69 3.36
C VAL A 168 4.64 2.30 3.24
N ALA A 169 5.02 1.04 3.51
CA ALA A 169 6.41 0.57 3.41
C ALA A 169 6.90 0.42 1.96
N LEU A 170 6.06 -0.10 1.05
CA LEU A 170 6.37 -0.27 -0.37
C LEU A 170 6.50 1.06 -1.12
N ALA A 171 5.83 2.12 -0.64
CA ALA A 171 5.92 3.47 -1.22
C ALA A 171 7.27 4.19 -0.95
N GLN A 172 8.15 3.62 -0.13
CA GLN A 172 9.37 4.31 0.32
C GLN A 172 10.59 4.03 -0.56
N PRO A 173 11.41 5.05 -0.88
CA PRO A 173 12.55 4.90 -1.78
C PRO A 173 13.76 4.16 -1.17
N THR A 174 13.82 3.96 0.16
CA THR A 174 14.97 3.32 0.83
C THR A 174 14.53 2.30 1.87
N ARG A 175 15.40 1.35 2.21
CA ARG A 175 15.16 0.41 3.32
C ARG A 175 14.99 1.11 4.68
N ARG A 176 15.64 2.26 4.91
CA ARG A 176 15.49 3.06 6.15
C ARG A 176 14.07 3.62 6.24
N SER A 177 13.64 4.36 5.23
CA SER A 177 12.29 4.92 5.20
C SER A 177 11.20 3.84 5.14
N ALA A 178 11.42 2.71 4.47
CA ALA A 178 10.50 1.56 4.49
C ALA A 178 10.31 0.99 5.91
N ARG A 179 11.40 0.81 6.67
CA ARG A 179 11.34 0.39 8.09
C ARG A 179 10.63 1.41 8.96
N LEU A 180 10.91 2.70 8.75
CA LEU A 180 10.30 3.79 9.51
C LEU A 180 8.79 3.87 9.27
N GLY A 181 8.36 3.89 7.99
CA GLY A 181 6.95 3.88 7.61
C GLY A 181 6.21 2.64 8.11
N PHE A 182 6.79 1.44 7.94
CA PHE A 182 6.23 0.19 8.47
C PHE A 182 6.02 0.25 9.99
N THR A 183 7.03 0.69 10.74
CA THR A 183 6.99 0.71 12.21
C THR A 183 6.03 1.77 12.74
N VAL A 184 6.01 2.96 12.14
CA VAL A 184 5.14 4.06 12.56
C VAL A 184 3.68 3.76 12.22
N THR A 185 3.37 3.34 10.98
CA THR A 185 1.99 2.94 10.65
C THR A 185 1.57 1.72 11.47
N GLY A 186 2.42 0.71 11.63
CA GLY A 186 2.11 -0.49 12.42
C GLY A 186 1.77 -0.15 13.87
N LEU A 187 2.64 0.59 14.56
CA LEU A 187 2.42 1.00 15.96
C LEU A 187 1.19 1.90 16.13
N THR A 188 1.07 2.96 15.31
CA THR A 188 -0.03 3.92 15.41
C THR A 188 -1.38 3.27 15.08
N LEU A 189 -1.44 2.45 14.03
CA LEU A 189 -2.65 1.73 13.66
C LEU A 189 -2.99 0.69 14.72
N TYR A 190 -2.04 -0.12 15.21
CA TYR A 190 -2.30 -1.13 16.24
C TYR A 190 -2.83 -0.53 17.54
N VAL A 191 -2.22 0.55 18.03
CA VAL A 191 -2.65 1.22 19.26
C VAL A 191 -4.02 1.87 19.08
N LEU A 192 -4.22 2.67 18.04
CA LEU A 192 -5.50 3.35 17.83
C LEU A 192 -6.62 2.38 17.51
N TRP A 193 -6.39 1.36 16.68
CA TRP A 193 -7.40 0.35 16.33
C TRP A 193 -7.92 -0.41 17.55
N ASN A 194 -7.02 -0.83 18.46
CA ASN A 194 -7.43 -1.56 19.67
C ASN A 194 -8.11 -0.64 20.69
N LEU A 195 -7.64 0.61 20.85
CA LEU A 195 -8.29 1.61 21.71
C LEU A 195 -9.68 1.99 21.18
N THR A 196 -9.83 2.21 19.86
CA THR A 196 -11.14 2.53 19.27
C THR A 196 -12.06 1.31 19.23
N THR A 197 -11.55 0.09 19.05
CA THR A 197 -12.35 -1.14 19.24
C THR A 197 -12.95 -1.18 20.64
N LEU A 198 -12.14 -0.94 21.67
CA LEU A 198 -12.58 -0.92 23.07
C LEU A 198 -13.65 0.15 23.29
N LEU A 199 -13.42 1.38 22.81
CA LEU A 199 -14.39 2.48 22.90
C LEU A 199 -15.68 2.23 22.10
N GLY A 200 -15.61 1.52 20.97
CA GLY A 200 -16.77 1.16 20.16
C GLY A 200 -17.61 0.07 20.80
N ALA A 201 -16.97 -0.95 21.37
CA ALA A 201 -17.66 -2.03 22.09
C ALA A 201 -18.32 -1.52 23.38
N LEU A 202 -17.59 -0.75 24.20
CA LEU A 202 -18.15 -0.08 25.37
C LEU A 202 -19.23 0.95 25.01
N GLY A 203 -19.07 1.64 23.88
CA GLY A 203 -20.06 2.60 23.37
C GLY A 203 -21.37 1.94 22.96
N ALA A 204 -21.32 0.73 22.36
CA ALA A 204 -22.49 -0.07 22.07
C ALA A 204 -23.15 -0.61 23.35
N GLU A 205 -22.35 -1.16 24.28
CA GLU A 205 -22.83 -1.66 25.58
C GLU A 205 -23.53 -0.54 26.41
N ALA A 206 -23.01 0.69 26.36
CA ALA A 206 -23.58 1.86 27.00
C ALA A 206 -24.87 2.41 26.33
N ILE A 207 -25.20 2.00 25.10
CA ILE A 207 -26.48 2.30 24.44
C ILE A 207 -27.59 1.35 24.92
N GLY A 208 -27.23 0.19 25.48
CA GLY A 208 -28.16 -0.76 26.07
C GLY A 208 -28.82 -1.68 25.03
N ASP A 209 -30.13 -1.90 25.17
CA ASP A 209 -30.90 -2.86 24.35
C ASP A 209 -31.07 -2.37 22.91
N THR A 210 -30.15 -2.78 22.02
CA THR A 210 -30.16 -2.36 20.62
C THR A 210 -31.33 -2.92 19.80
N GLU A 211 -31.99 -4.00 20.24
CA GLU A 211 -33.22 -4.49 19.60
C GLU A 211 -34.39 -3.56 19.92
N ALA A 212 -34.57 -3.19 21.20
CA ALA A 212 -35.67 -2.33 21.65
C ALA A 212 -35.71 -0.94 20.99
N TRP A 213 -34.56 -0.43 20.53
CA TRP A 213 -34.46 0.87 19.83
C TRP A 213 -34.37 0.75 18.29
N GLY A 214 -34.38 -0.47 17.72
CA GLY A 214 -34.19 -0.67 16.27
C GLY A 214 -32.76 -0.33 15.78
N ILE A 215 -31.78 -0.44 16.66
CA ILE A 215 -30.38 -0.03 16.47
C ILE A 215 -29.51 -1.17 15.88
N ASP A 216 -30.05 -2.35 15.63
CA ASP A 216 -29.42 -3.46 14.89
C ASP A 216 -28.67 -2.99 13.61
N ALA A 217 -29.33 -2.17 12.78
CA ALA A 217 -28.75 -1.61 11.57
C ALA A 217 -27.59 -0.60 11.82
N ALA A 218 -27.38 -0.12 13.05
CA ALA A 218 -26.46 0.97 13.35
C ALA A 218 -24.98 0.57 13.30
N GLY A 219 -24.60 -0.66 13.67
CA GLY A 219 -23.23 -1.16 13.48
C GLY A 219 -22.82 -1.13 12.00
N PRO A 220 -23.60 -1.79 11.11
CA PRO A 220 -23.44 -1.68 9.67
C PRO A 220 -23.53 -0.23 9.14
N ALA A 221 -24.44 0.61 9.66
CA ALA A 221 -24.57 1.99 9.21
C ALA A 221 -23.37 2.87 9.60
N VAL A 222 -22.80 2.69 10.80
CA VAL A 222 -21.56 3.38 11.24
C VAL A 222 -20.38 2.90 10.39
N PHE A 223 -20.28 1.60 10.10
CA PHE A 223 -19.28 1.08 9.16
C PHE A 223 -19.43 1.71 7.77
N LEU A 224 -20.65 1.77 7.22
CA LEU A 224 -20.92 2.41 5.93
C LEU A 224 -20.66 3.92 5.94
N ALA A 225 -20.92 4.62 7.06
CA ALA A 225 -20.63 6.04 7.22
C ALA A 225 -19.11 6.32 7.25
N LEU A 226 -18.29 5.43 7.82
CA LEU A 226 -16.83 5.52 7.75
C LEU A 226 -16.27 5.07 6.39
N LEU A 227 -16.94 4.13 5.70
CA LEU A 227 -16.53 3.65 4.38
C LEU A 227 -16.88 4.65 3.26
N ALA A 228 -18.00 5.37 3.35
CA ALA A 228 -18.45 6.37 2.37
C ALA A 228 -17.35 7.39 1.96
N PRO A 229 -16.63 8.07 2.88
CA PRO A 229 -15.54 8.98 2.53
C PRO A 229 -14.30 8.29 1.94
N MET A 230 -14.26 6.96 1.85
CA MET A 230 -13.20 6.20 1.15
C MET A 230 -13.56 5.89 -0.31
N LEU A 231 -14.84 5.93 -0.71
CA LEU A 231 -15.32 5.54 -2.06
C LEU A 231 -15.24 6.69 -3.08
N ARG A 232 -14.05 7.28 -3.23
CA ARG A 232 -13.82 8.56 -3.93
C ARG A 232 -13.80 8.42 -5.44
N THR A 233 -13.19 7.37 -6.00
CA THR A 233 -13.13 7.15 -7.45
C THR A 233 -14.32 6.35 -7.97
N ALA A 234 -14.59 6.48 -9.27
CA ALA A 234 -15.57 5.64 -9.95
C ALA A 234 -15.19 4.15 -9.93
N THR A 235 -13.89 3.82 -9.81
CA THR A 235 -13.41 2.44 -9.69
C THR A 235 -13.68 1.87 -8.29
N GLU A 236 -13.44 2.62 -7.21
CA GLU A 236 -13.87 2.20 -5.86
C GLU A 236 -15.39 1.95 -5.80
N ARG A 237 -16.21 2.87 -6.34
CA ARG A 237 -17.67 2.71 -6.36
C ARG A 237 -18.14 1.51 -7.19
N ALA A 238 -17.50 1.25 -8.35
CA ALA A 238 -17.82 0.07 -9.16
C ALA A 238 -17.42 -1.24 -8.46
N VAL A 239 -16.27 -1.28 -7.79
CA VAL A 239 -15.85 -2.43 -6.97
C VAL A 239 -16.82 -2.65 -5.81
N ALA A 240 -17.20 -1.59 -5.09
CA ALA A 240 -18.16 -1.69 -3.98
C ALA A 240 -19.54 -2.18 -4.46
N GLY A 241 -20.07 -1.63 -5.55
CA GLY A 241 -21.34 -2.07 -6.13
C GLY A 241 -21.32 -3.54 -6.56
N LEU A 242 -20.26 -3.99 -7.24
CA LEU A 242 -20.13 -5.39 -7.63
C LEU A 242 -19.90 -6.31 -6.41
N ALA A 243 -19.16 -5.88 -5.40
CA ALA A 243 -18.96 -6.63 -4.15
C ALA A 243 -20.28 -6.81 -3.38
N VAL A 244 -21.15 -5.78 -3.34
CA VAL A 244 -22.50 -5.87 -2.76
C VAL A 244 -23.38 -6.82 -3.56
N LEU A 245 -23.40 -6.73 -4.89
CA LEU A 245 -24.18 -7.63 -5.75
C LEU A 245 -23.75 -9.10 -5.60
N LEU A 246 -22.45 -9.37 -5.55
CA LEU A 246 -21.92 -10.71 -5.33
C LEU A 246 -22.19 -11.20 -3.90
N GLY A 247 -21.91 -10.36 -2.89
CA GLY A 247 -22.07 -10.72 -1.48
C GLY A 247 -23.52 -11.04 -1.11
N LEU A 248 -24.47 -10.20 -1.53
CA LEU A 248 -25.90 -10.43 -1.29
C LEU A 248 -26.47 -11.53 -2.20
N GLY A 249 -26.08 -11.57 -3.48
CA GLY A 249 -26.58 -12.54 -4.45
C GLY A 249 -26.18 -14.00 -4.13
N PHE A 250 -25.01 -14.21 -3.52
CA PHE A 250 -24.55 -15.53 -3.08
C PHE A 250 -24.86 -15.84 -1.62
N LEU A 251 -25.36 -14.88 -0.83
CA LEU A 251 -25.73 -15.07 0.58
C LEU A 251 -26.69 -16.26 0.83
N PRO A 252 -27.75 -16.49 0.02
CA PRO A 252 -28.67 -17.61 0.24
C PRO A 252 -28.20 -18.93 -0.39
N VAL A 253 -27.03 -18.96 -1.05
CA VAL A 253 -26.57 -20.10 -1.86
C VAL A 253 -25.29 -20.74 -1.32
N LEU A 254 -24.40 -19.95 -0.70
CA LEU A 254 -23.06 -20.41 -0.28
C LEU A 254 -22.91 -20.45 1.26
N PRO A 255 -22.09 -21.36 1.82
CA PRO A 255 -21.83 -21.42 3.25
C PRO A 255 -21.27 -20.11 3.83
N ALA A 256 -21.53 -19.86 5.11
CA ALA A 256 -21.07 -18.67 5.82
C ALA A 256 -19.56 -18.39 5.63
N GLY A 257 -19.23 -17.12 5.39
CA GLY A 257 -17.88 -16.68 5.04
C GLY A 257 -17.52 -16.78 3.54
N VAL A 258 -18.11 -17.72 2.79
CA VAL A 258 -17.83 -17.89 1.34
C VAL A 258 -18.34 -16.71 0.49
N PRO A 259 -19.54 -16.13 0.72
CA PRO A 259 -19.98 -14.92 0.00
C PRO A 259 -18.99 -13.75 0.11
N VAL A 260 -18.26 -13.62 1.23
CA VAL A 260 -17.24 -12.58 1.41
C VAL A 260 -16.01 -12.81 0.52
N LEU A 261 -15.60 -14.07 0.36
CA LEU A 261 -14.53 -14.44 -0.57
C LEU A 261 -14.93 -14.18 -2.03
N VAL A 262 -16.19 -14.45 -2.40
CA VAL A 262 -16.70 -14.14 -3.75
C VAL A 262 -16.80 -12.63 -3.96
N ALA A 263 -17.30 -11.87 -2.97
CA ALA A 263 -17.34 -10.40 -3.03
C ALA A 263 -15.93 -9.78 -3.19
N ALA A 264 -14.90 -10.37 -2.58
CA ALA A 264 -13.51 -9.92 -2.75
C ALA A 264 -13.00 -10.03 -4.20
N LEU A 265 -13.57 -10.90 -5.04
CA LEU A 265 -13.24 -11.02 -6.46
C LEU A 265 -13.72 -9.81 -7.30
N ALA A 266 -14.61 -8.96 -6.76
CA ALA A 266 -15.04 -7.73 -7.43
C ALA A 266 -13.87 -6.79 -7.75
N ALA A 267 -12.88 -6.69 -6.86
CA ALA A 267 -11.71 -5.84 -7.05
C ALA A 267 -10.87 -6.22 -8.28
N PRO A 268 -10.33 -7.46 -8.41
CA PRO A 268 -9.60 -7.86 -9.61
C PRO A 268 -10.49 -7.87 -10.86
N ALA A 269 -11.78 -8.23 -10.76
CA ALA A 269 -12.68 -8.23 -11.91
C ALA A 269 -12.85 -6.83 -12.54
N VAL A 270 -13.17 -5.81 -11.74
CA VAL A 270 -13.32 -4.43 -12.24
C VAL A 270 -11.99 -3.87 -12.74
N LEU A 271 -10.87 -4.15 -12.06
CA LEU A 271 -9.55 -3.71 -12.50
C LEU A 271 -9.13 -4.35 -13.84
N TRP A 272 -9.44 -5.62 -14.06
CA TRP A 272 -9.17 -6.35 -15.30
C TRP A 272 -10.03 -5.84 -16.47
N LEU A 273 -11.34 -5.62 -16.24
CA LEU A 273 -12.23 -5.02 -17.24
C LEU A 273 -11.77 -3.61 -17.63
N LYS A 274 -11.37 -2.78 -16.66
CA LYS A 274 -10.81 -1.44 -16.91
C LYS A 274 -9.46 -1.51 -17.65
N GLY A 275 -8.62 -2.49 -17.34
CA GLY A 275 -7.36 -2.73 -18.03
C GLY A 275 -7.56 -3.08 -19.51
N ARG A 276 -8.57 -3.91 -19.83
CA ARG A 276 -8.94 -4.21 -21.22
C ARG A 276 -9.46 -2.99 -21.97
N ALA A 277 -10.39 -2.23 -21.39
CA ALA A 277 -10.92 -1.01 -22.02
C ALA A 277 -9.83 0.04 -22.37
N ILE A 278 -8.72 0.08 -21.64
CA ILE A 278 -7.56 0.93 -21.94
C ILE A 278 -6.69 0.33 -23.07
N GLY A 279 -6.54 -0.99 -23.13
CA GLY A 279 -5.83 -1.68 -24.21
C GLY A 279 -6.55 -1.60 -25.55
N ASP A 280 -7.85 -1.91 -25.57
CA ASP A 280 -8.66 -1.95 -26.79
C ASP A 280 -8.75 -0.56 -27.46
N GLY A 281 -8.79 0.51 -26.64
CA GLY A 281 -8.75 1.90 -27.12
C GLY A 281 -7.44 2.30 -27.81
N ALA A 282 -6.32 1.63 -27.51
CA ALA A 282 -5.04 1.90 -28.17
C ALA A 282 -4.92 1.24 -29.56
N SER A 283 -5.66 0.16 -29.83
CA SER A 283 -5.64 -0.54 -31.12
C SER A 283 -6.64 0.01 -32.15
N GLY A 284 -7.66 0.76 -31.72
CA GLY A 284 -8.71 1.28 -32.60
C GLY A 284 -8.31 2.43 -33.55
N GLY A 285 -7.20 3.12 -33.30
CA GLY A 285 -6.81 4.35 -34.04
C GLY A 285 -6.12 4.15 -35.41
N GLY A 286 -6.03 2.90 -35.89
CA GLY A 286 -4.99 2.48 -36.83
C GLY A 286 -5.37 2.15 -38.28
N SER A 287 -6.58 2.49 -38.79
CA SER A 287 -6.94 2.19 -40.19
C SER A 287 -7.95 3.14 -40.82
N THR A 288 -7.46 4.12 -41.60
CA THR A 288 -8.18 4.76 -42.74
C THR A 288 -7.23 5.66 -43.57
N ARG A 289 -6.17 5.08 -44.13
CA ARG A 289 -5.33 5.73 -45.16
C ARG A 289 -4.76 4.74 -46.17
N ASP A 290 -5.51 4.49 -47.23
CA ASP A 290 -4.96 4.40 -48.58
C ASP A 290 -6.05 4.76 -49.61
N GLY A 291 -5.69 5.01 -50.86
CA GLY A 291 -6.66 5.09 -51.97
C GLY A 291 -6.77 6.42 -52.73
N ALA A 292 -5.67 7.15 -52.98
CA ALA A 292 -5.58 8.07 -54.13
C ALA A 292 -4.12 8.45 -54.48
N ARG A 293 -3.59 7.92 -55.59
CA ARG A 293 -2.39 8.44 -56.28
C ARG A 293 -2.77 8.96 -57.67
N GLY A 294 -2.12 10.04 -58.11
CA GLY A 294 -1.83 10.28 -59.53
C GLY A 294 -2.36 11.59 -60.12
N GLY A 295 -1.67 12.04 -61.18
CA GLY A 295 -2.12 13.12 -62.08
C GLY A 295 -1.69 14.53 -61.68
N GLY A 296 -0.74 15.11 -62.42
CA GLY A 296 -0.38 16.53 -62.28
C GLY A 296 -0.88 17.38 -63.45
N SER A 297 -0.35 18.61 -63.51
CA SER A 297 -0.36 19.56 -64.64
C SER A 297 -1.52 20.59 -64.74
N THR A 298 -1.07 21.84 -64.94
CA THR A 298 -1.67 22.94 -65.74
C THR A 298 -2.92 23.73 -65.30
N ARG A 299 -2.66 25.05 -65.16
CA ARG A 299 -3.43 26.24 -65.64
C ARG A 299 -4.53 26.90 -64.79
N ASP A 300 -4.32 28.22 -64.63
CA ASP A 300 -5.21 29.39 -64.86
C ASP A 300 -6.61 29.45 -64.19
N GLY A 301 -6.99 30.60 -63.60
CA GLY A 301 -8.40 30.73 -63.16
C GLY A 301 -9.00 31.93 -62.39
N ALA A 302 -8.34 33.10 -62.21
CA ALA A 302 -8.99 34.38 -61.83
C ALA A 302 -9.79 34.51 -60.47
N GLY A 303 -10.15 35.75 -60.11
CA GLY A 303 -10.95 36.12 -58.91
C GLY A 303 -10.09 36.49 -57.68
N ARG A 304 -9.86 37.74 -57.27
CA ARG A 304 -10.81 38.83 -56.91
C ARG A 304 -11.98 38.30 -56.06
N THR A 305 -12.19 38.73 -54.81
CA THR A 305 -11.64 39.90 -54.08
C THR A 305 -11.58 39.60 -52.54
N LYS A 306 -11.43 40.50 -51.55
CA LYS A 306 -11.93 41.89 -51.37
C LYS A 306 -11.03 42.75 -50.45
N LYS A 307 -11.57 43.28 -49.34
CA LYS A 307 -10.93 44.03 -48.24
C LYS A 307 -11.31 43.28 -46.93
N GLU A 308 -10.69 43.45 -45.76
CA GLU A 308 -10.03 44.63 -45.21
C GLU A 308 -8.75 44.33 -44.41
N GLN A 309 -7.67 45.04 -44.75
CA GLN A 309 -6.56 45.37 -43.84
C GLN A 309 -6.35 46.90 -43.89
N ARG A 310 -7.19 47.69 -43.21
CA ARG A 310 -6.94 49.14 -43.04
C ARG A 310 -7.68 49.82 -41.88
N LYS A 311 -7.48 49.35 -40.65
CA LYS A 311 -7.63 50.06 -39.36
C LYS A 311 -7.11 49.12 -38.25
N GLU A 312 -6.40 49.55 -37.20
CA GLU A 312 -5.82 50.85 -36.89
C GLU A 312 -4.30 50.75 -36.70
N ARG A 313 -3.55 51.56 -37.44
CA ARG A 313 -2.38 52.24 -36.87
C ARG A 313 -2.91 53.56 -36.32
N GLU A 314 -3.20 53.63 -35.01
CA GLU A 314 -3.38 54.88 -34.23
C GLU A 314 -3.80 54.59 -32.77
N ARG A 315 -2.90 53.93 -32.01
CA ARG A 315 -2.71 54.04 -30.54
C ARG A 315 -1.49 53.22 -30.13
#